data_AF-A0A348HHG1-F1
#
_entry.id   AF-A0A348HHG1-F1
#
_cell.length_a   1.000
_cell.length_b   1.000
_cell.length_c   1.000
_cell.angle_alpha   90.00
_cell.angle_beta   90.00
_cell.angle_gamma   90.00
#
_symmetry.space_group_name_H-M   'P 1'
#
loop_
_entity.id
_entity.type
_entity.pdbx_description
1 polymer ?
#
loop_
_entity_poly.entity_id
_entity_poly.type
_entity_poly.pdbx_seq_one_letter_code
_entity_poly.pdbx_strand_id
1 'polypeptide(L)'
;MTDASLSLLIATLKSWRPLWLATLPPLGVALLISCPSVASGLFVLVGVGWYGCWRLWLDQQYFSVMREGTLEGEAFGAELAEMWQRPRLRSLSLAERRQGALCWLKRTLVLVGVLWVVAAAALWWVP
;
A
#
# COMPACT_ATOMS: atom_id res chain seq x y z
N MET A 1 14.85 18.72 -4.15
CA MET A 1 13.39 18.49 -4.05
C MET A 1 12.87 19.43 -2.97
N THR A 2 11.83 20.22 -3.21
CA THR A 2 11.34 21.17 -2.18
C THR A 2 10.59 20.44 -1.07
N ASP A 3 10.73 20.87 0.18
CA ASP A 3 10.04 20.28 1.35
C ASP A 3 8.52 20.15 1.17
N ALA A 4 7.95 21.07 0.39
CA ALA A 4 6.54 21.05 0.01
C ALA A 4 6.16 19.78 -0.78
N SER A 5 6.98 19.38 -1.75
CA SER A 5 6.70 18.20 -2.59
C SER A 5 6.80 16.87 -1.82
N LEU A 6 7.71 16.79 -0.85
CA LEU A 6 7.85 15.64 0.05
C LEU A 6 6.66 15.55 1.01
N SER A 7 6.21 16.69 1.54
CA SER A 7 5.05 16.77 2.42
C SER A 7 3.75 16.35 1.73
N LEU A 8 3.56 16.74 0.46
CA LEU A 8 2.42 16.29 -0.36
C LEU A 8 2.46 14.78 -0.62
N LEU A 9 3.64 14.21 -0.88
CA LEU A 9 3.80 12.77 -1.07
C LEU A 9 3.43 12.01 0.22
N ILE A 10 3.97 12.43 1.37
CA ILE A 10 3.66 11.83 2.67
C ILE A 10 2.15 11.88 2.96
N ALA A 11 1.53 13.04 2.73
CA ALA A 11 0.09 13.21 2.91
C ALA A 11 -0.72 12.26 2.00
N THR A 12 -0.27 12.09 0.76
CA THR A 12 -0.90 11.18 -0.21
C THR A 12 -0.75 9.72 0.23
N LEU A 13 0.44 9.31 0.71
CA LEU A 13 0.66 7.94 1.19
C LEU A 13 -0.14 7.64 2.48
N LYS A 14 -0.45 8.66 3.29
CA LYS A 14 -1.33 8.54 4.47
C LYS A 14 -2.75 8.07 4.12
N SER A 15 -3.14 8.07 2.84
CA SER A 15 -4.35 7.42 2.34
C SER A 15 -4.40 5.90 2.60
N TRP A 16 -3.31 5.27 3.05
CA TRP A 16 -3.32 3.87 3.49
C TRP A 16 -4.38 3.61 4.58
N ARG A 17 -4.70 4.58 5.44
CA ARG A 17 -5.71 4.43 6.51
C ARG A 17 -7.12 4.23 5.96
N PRO A 18 -7.68 5.15 5.15
CA PRO A 18 -8.99 4.93 4.55
C PRO A 18 -9.00 3.72 3.61
N LEU A 19 -7.89 3.41 2.92
CA LEU A 19 -7.81 2.20 2.09
C LEU A 19 -7.90 0.92 2.92
N TRP A 20 -7.24 0.88 4.08
CA TRP A 20 -7.32 -0.24 5.02
C TRP A 20 -8.74 -0.39 5.59
N LEU A 21 -9.38 0.71 5.95
CA LEU A 21 -10.78 0.69 6.39
C LEU A 21 -11.72 0.21 5.27
N ALA A 22 -11.44 0.58 4.02
CA ALA A 22 -12.24 0.20 2.86
C ALA A 22 -12.16 -1.30 2.53
N THR A 23 -11.21 -2.07 3.09
CA THR A 23 -11.20 -3.53 2.94
C THR A 23 -12.07 -4.26 3.96
N LEU A 24 -12.53 -3.57 5.03
CA LEU A 24 -13.35 -4.19 6.08
C LEU A 24 -14.74 -4.63 5.59
N PRO A 25 -15.49 -3.87 4.79
CA PRO A 25 -16.80 -4.33 4.31
C PRO A 25 -16.70 -5.58 3.40
N PRO A 26 -15.79 -5.65 2.41
CA PRO A 26 -15.54 -6.88 1.66
C PRO A 26 -15.13 -8.08 2.52
N LEU A 27 -14.37 -7.85 3.59
CA LEU A 27 -14.04 -8.89 4.58
C LEU A 27 -15.30 -9.39 5.29
N GLY A 28 -16.21 -8.48 5.67
CA GLY A 28 -17.51 -8.84 6.23
C GLY A 28 -18.33 -9.72 5.27
N VAL A 29 -18.36 -9.38 3.97
CA VAL A 29 -19.00 -10.23 2.94
C VAL A 29 -18.37 -11.62 2.88
N ALA A 30 -17.04 -11.70 2.92
CA ALA A 30 -16.32 -12.97 2.89
C ALA A 30 -16.66 -13.89 4.08
N LEU A 31 -16.94 -13.30 5.25
CA LEU A 31 -17.32 -14.03 6.46
C LEU A 31 -18.78 -14.51 6.44
N LEU A 32 -19.66 -13.83 5.71
CA LEU A 32 -21.10 -14.12 5.67
C LEU A 32 -21.52 -15.03 4.52
N ILE A 33 -20.69 -15.15 3.47
CA ILE A 33 -21.04 -15.93 2.29
C ILE A 33 -20.89 -17.44 2.54
N SER A 34 -21.91 -18.22 2.18
CA SER A 34 -21.92 -19.68 2.34
C SER A 34 -21.09 -20.44 1.30
N CYS A 35 -20.63 -19.76 0.24
CA CYS A 35 -19.85 -20.36 -0.84
C CYS A 35 -18.34 -20.33 -0.53
N PRO A 36 -17.68 -21.46 -0.22
CA PRO A 36 -16.30 -21.48 0.29
C PRO A 36 -15.25 -21.00 -0.72
N SER A 37 -15.48 -21.23 -2.02
CA SER A 37 -14.57 -20.80 -3.09
C SER A 37 -14.59 -19.27 -3.26
N VAL A 38 -15.77 -18.66 -3.21
CA VAL A 38 -15.93 -17.19 -3.29
C VAL A 38 -15.38 -16.53 -2.03
N ALA A 39 -15.67 -17.07 -0.84
CA ALA A 39 -15.10 -16.60 0.42
C ALA A 39 -13.57 -16.61 0.39
N SER A 40 -12.97 -17.72 -0.05
CA SER A 40 -11.52 -17.88 -0.16
C SER A 40 -10.89 -16.85 -1.12
N GLY A 41 -11.52 -16.60 -2.27
CA GLY A 41 -11.08 -15.56 -3.20
C GLY A 41 -11.11 -14.16 -2.58
N LEU A 42 -12.17 -13.82 -1.84
CA LEU A 42 -12.27 -12.55 -1.13
C LEU A 42 -11.21 -12.41 -0.03
N PHE A 43 -10.94 -13.46 0.77
CA PHE A 43 -9.88 -13.42 1.78
C PHE A 43 -8.50 -13.17 1.17
N VAL A 44 -8.19 -13.81 0.04
CA VAL A 44 -6.93 -13.55 -0.69
C VAL A 44 -6.86 -12.09 -1.14
N LEU A 45 -7.93 -11.57 -1.75
CA LEU A 45 -7.97 -10.17 -2.20
C LEU A 45 -7.85 -9.17 -1.05
N VAL A 46 -8.49 -9.44 0.09
CA VAL A 46 -8.34 -8.63 1.32
C VAL A 46 -6.89 -8.68 1.81
N GLY A 47 -6.28 -9.86 1.86
CA GLY A 47 -4.87 -10.02 2.27
C GLY A 47 -3.91 -9.24 1.36
N VAL A 48 -4.12 -9.30 0.04
CA VAL A 48 -3.34 -8.50 -0.93
C VAL A 48 -3.57 -7.00 -0.73
N GLY A 49 -4.82 -6.57 -0.47
CA GLY A 49 -5.15 -5.18 -0.17
C GLY A 49 -4.47 -4.68 1.12
N TRP A 50 -4.46 -5.49 2.17
CA TRP A 50 -3.75 -5.19 3.42
C TRP A 50 -2.24 -5.12 3.24
N TYR A 51 -1.65 -6.03 2.45
CA TYR A 51 -0.24 -5.94 2.09
C TYR A 51 0.08 -4.62 1.37
N GLY A 52 -0.77 -4.20 0.44
CA GLY A 52 -0.66 -2.90 -0.22
C GLY A 52 -0.74 -1.72 0.76
N CYS A 53 -1.66 -1.76 1.72
CA CYS A 53 -1.78 -0.72 2.76
C CYS A 53 -0.56 -0.68 3.69
N TRP A 54 -0.06 -1.85 4.11
CA TRP A 54 1.16 -1.95 4.91
C TRP A 54 2.37 -1.36 4.17
N ARG A 55 2.49 -1.65 2.86
CA ARG A 55 3.57 -1.10 2.04
C ARG A 55 3.49 0.43 1.95
N LEU A 56 2.29 0.99 1.79
CA LEU A 56 2.08 2.45 1.77
C LEU A 56 2.39 3.11 3.11
N TRP A 57 2.03 2.47 4.23
CA TRP A 57 2.41 2.94 5.56
C TRP A 57 3.93 2.96 5.73
N LEU A 58 4.60 1.90 5.31
CA LEU A 58 6.06 1.77 5.41
C LEU A 58 6.78 2.80 4.54
N ASP A 59 6.33 3.00 3.29
CA ASP A 59 6.86 4.06 2.42
C ASP A 59 6.63 5.46 3.05
N GLN A 60 5.46 5.70 3.66
CA GLN A 60 5.17 6.95 4.37
C GLN A 60 6.14 7.23 5.53
N GLN A 61 6.51 6.20 6.30
CA GLN A 61 7.48 6.34 7.40
C GLN A 61 8.89 6.63 6.88
N TYR A 62 9.29 5.99 5.78
CA TYR A 62 10.57 6.26 5.12
C TYR A 62 10.69 7.70 4.64
N PHE A 63 9.64 8.23 4.02
CA PHE A 63 9.64 9.63 3.58
C PHE A 63 9.61 10.63 4.75
N SER A 64 9.01 10.30 5.89
CA SER A 64 9.06 11.18 7.08
C SER A 64 10.46 11.25 7.69
N VAL A 65 11.16 10.13 7.80
CA VAL A 65 12.55 10.10 8.30
C VAL A 65 13.48 10.94 7.40
N MET A 66 13.30 10.87 6.07
CA MET A 66 14.05 11.73 5.15
C MET A 66 13.70 13.23 5.27
N ARG A 67 12.44 13.56 5.59
CA ARG A 67 12.01 14.96 5.80
C ARG A 67 12.60 15.55 7.08
N GLU A 68 12.76 14.73 8.12
CA GLU A 68 13.31 15.14 9.41
C GLU A 68 14.82 15.40 9.37
N GLY A 69 15.47 15.15 8.23
CA GLY A 69 16.90 15.40 8.04
C GLY A 69 17.79 14.39 8.76
N THR A 70 17.21 13.32 9.29
CA THR A 70 17.92 12.29 10.09
C THR A 70 18.96 11.54 9.26
N LEU A 71 18.70 11.33 7.96
CA LEU A 71 19.59 10.63 7.05
C LEU A 71 19.59 11.32 5.67
N GLU A 72 20.78 11.67 5.17
CA GLU A 72 20.96 12.12 3.79
C GLU A 72 20.62 10.98 2.81
N GLY A 73 20.15 11.33 1.60
CA GLY A 73 19.56 10.37 0.66
C GLY A 73 20.44 9.15 0.31
N GLU A 74 21.76 9.31 0.30
CA GLU A 74 22.71 8.22 0.08
C GLU A 74 22.90 7.33 1.31
N ALA A 75 23.06 7.91 2.50
CA ALA A 75 23.16 7.18 3.77
C ALA A 75 21.87 6.40 4.06
N PHE A 76 20.71 7.02 3.79
CA PHE A 76 19.41 6.37 3.89
C PHE A 76 19.28 5.16 2.96
N GLY A 77 19.81 5.26 1.74
CA GLY A 77 19.83 4.15 0.79
C GLY A 77 20.78 3.02 1.16
N ALA A 78 21.90 3.32 1.81
CA ALA A 78 22.82 2.33 2.33
C ALA A 78 22.19 1.52 3.47
N GLU A 79 21.59 2.18 4.46
CA GLU A 79 20.92 1.49 5.58
C GLU A 79 19.72 0.64 5.13
N LEU A 80 18.92 1.15 4.17
CA LEU A 80 17.84 0.38 3.58
C LEU A 80 18.34 -0.84 2.80
N ALA A 81 19.45 -0.71 2.08
CA ALA A 81 20.04 -1.82 1.34
C ALA A 81 20.58 -2.91 2.28
N GLU A 82 21.13 -2.52 3.43
CA GLU A 82 21.59 -3.43 4.47
C GLU A 82 20.43 -4.13 5.16
N MET A 83 19.42 -3.37 5.62
CA MET A 83 18.24 -3.92 6.30
C MET A 83 17.45 -4.92 5.44
N TRP A 84 17.34 -4.65 4.13
CA TRP A 84 16.59 -5.51 3.21
C TRP A 84 17.46 -6.45 2.37
N GLN A 85 18.79 -6.45 2.56
CA GLN A 85 19.77 -7.19 1.77
C GLN A 85 19.60 -7.00 0.25
N ARG A 86 19.24 -5.78 -0.18
CA ARG A 86 18.90 -5.46 -1.58
C ARG A 86 19.84 -4.35 -2.07
N PRO A 87 20.94 -4.69 -2.77
CA PRO A 87 21.95 -3.72 -3.20
C PRO A 87 21.40 -2.68 -4.20
N ARG A 88 20.34 -3.02 -4.95
CA ARG A 88 19.63 -2.07 -5.83
C ARG A 88 19.01 -0.88 -5.08
N LEU A 89 18.72 -1.00 -3.79
CA LEU A 89 18.21 0.12 -2.99
C LEU A 89 19.25 1.22 -2.79
N ARG A 90 20.55 0.86 -2.87
CA ARG A 90 21.66 1.79 -2.65
C ARG A 90 21.82 2.81 -3.78
N SER A 91 21.49 2.42 -5.02
CA SER A 91 21.61 3.28 -6.21
C SER A 91 20.30 3.96 -6.63
N LEU A 92 19.19 3.67 -5.95
CA LEU A 92 17.88 4.20 -6.31
C LEU A 92 17.77 5.67 -5.89
N SER A 93 17.64 6.53 -6.90
CA SER A 93 17.41 7.96 -6.69
C SER A 93 16.10 8.22 -5.96
N LEU A 94 16.01 9.35 -5.25
CA LEU A 94 14.78 9.80 -4.59
C LEU A 94 13.59 9.88 -5.55
N ALA A 95 13.82 10.26 -6.81
CA ALA A 95 12.79 10.36 -7.84
C ALA A 95 12.20 8.98 -8.19
N GLU A 96 13.05 7.97 -8.35
CA GLU A 96 12.61 6.59 -8.63
C GLU A 96 11.86 5.98 -7.45
N ARG A 97 12.29 6.26 -6.21
CA ARG A 97 11.58 5.84 -5.00
C ARG A 97 10.18 6.44 -4.91
N ARG A 98 10.06 7.74 -5.22
CA ARG A 98 8.75 8.42 -5.28
C ARG A 98 7.84 7.80 -6.34
N GLN A 99 8.38 7.56 -7.54
CA GLN A 99 7.61 6.95 -8.61
C GLN A 99 7.15 5.53 -8.25
N GLY A 100 8.01 4.75 -7.58
CA GLY A 100 7.68 3.44 -7.05
C GLY A 100 6.53 3.49 -6.05
N ALA A 101 6.60 4.39 -5.07
CA ALA A 101 5.55 4.55 -4.06
C ALA A 101 4.20 4.97 -4.68
N LEU A 102 4.21 5.88 -5.65
CA LEU A 102 2.99 6.28 -6.38
C LEU A 102 2.43 5.14 -7.27
N CYS A 103 3.29 4.34 -7.88
CA CYS A 103 2.87 3.17 -8.63
C CYS A 103 2.16 2.16 -7.71
N TRP A 104 2.75 1.89 -6.54
CA TRP A 104 2.12 1.04 -5.53
C TRP A 104 0.80 1.60 -5.03
N LEU A 105 0.70 2.91 -4.78
CA LEU A 105 -0.57 3.54 -4.41
C LEU A 105 -1.67 3.30 -5.46
N LYS A 106 -1.36 3.55 -6.73
CA LYS A 106 -2.31 3.32 -7.84
C LYS A 106 -2.73 1.86 -7.92
N ARG A 107 -1.79 0.92 -7.75
CA ARG A 107 -2.09 -0.52 -7.72
C ARG A 107 -2.99 -0.88 -6.55
N THR A 108 -2.71 -0.38 -5.35
CA THR A 108 -3.54 -0.62 -4.16
C THR A 108 -4.94 -0.06 -4.35
N LEU A 109 -5.09 1.14 -4.94
CA LEU A 109 -6.39 1.71 -5.28
C LEU A 109 -7.19 0.82 -6.24
N VAL A 110 -6.56 0.34 -7.31
CA VAL A 110 -7.19 -0.58 -8.26
C VAL A 110 -7.58 -1.89 -7.58
N LEU A 111 -6.70 -2.46 -6.75
CA LEU A 111 -6.98 -3.69 -6.00
C LEU A 111 -8.16 -3.54 -5.05
N VAL A 112 -8.25 -2.43 -4.32
CA VAL A 112 -9.41 -2.12 -3.46
C VAL A 112 -10.68 -1.97 -4.31
N GLY A 113 -10.59 -1.30 -5.46
CA GLY A 113 -11.73 -1.19 -6.39
C GLY A 113 -12.21 -2.56 -6.89
N VAL A 114 -11.29 -3.43 -7.31
CA VAL A 114 -11.60 -4.81 -7.74
C VAL A 114 -12.22 -5.61 -6.59
N LEU A 115 -11.66 -5.51 -5.38
CA LEU A 115 -12.19 -6.16 -4.18
C LEU A 115 -13.66 -5.77 -3.93
N TRP A 116 -13.99 -4.48 -4.08
CA TRP A 116 -15.38 -4.00 -3.96
C TRP A 116 -16.30 -4.55 -5.05
N VAL A 117 -15.85 -4.58 -6.30
CA VAL A 117 -16.63 -5.15 -7.42
C VAL A 117 -16.93 -6.63 -7.16
N VAL A 118 -15.94 -7.40 -6.72
CA VAL A 118 -16.11 -8.83 -6.40
C VAL A 118 -17.04 -9.02 -5.21
N ALA A 119 -16.90 -8.22 -4.15
CA ALA A 119 -17.78 -8.29 -2.98
C ALA A 119 -19.23 -7.93 -3.31
N ALA A 120 -19.46 -6.89 -4.13
CA ALA A 120 -20.80 -6.50 -4.57
C ALA A 120 -21.44 -7.58 -5.45
N ALA A 121 -20.68 -8.17 -6.38
CA ALA A 121 -21.14 -9.27 -7.20
C ALA A 121 -21.47 -10.51 -6.37
N ALA A 122 -20.66 -10.80 -5.35
CA ALA A 122 -20.91 -11.91 -4.42
C ALA A 122 -22.20 -11.71 -3.63
N LEU A 123 -22.46 -10.50 -3.12
CA LEU A 123 -23.73 -10.16 -2.44
C LEU A 123 -24.93 -10.27 -3.37
N TRP A 124 -24.80 -9.81 -4.63
CA TRP A 124 -25.89 -9.88 -5.61
C TRP A 124 -26.24 -11.31 -6.01
N TRP A 125 -25.25 -12.22 -5.99
CA TRP A 125 -25.43 -13.61 -6.40
C TRP A 125 -26.00 -14.50 -5.28
N VAL A 126 -25.86 -14.10 -4.02
CA VAL A 126 -26.44 -14.82 -2.88
C VAL A 126 -27.93 -14.43 -2.77
N PRO A 127 -28.87 -15.35 -3.05
CA PRO A 127 -30.31 -15.07 -2.96
C PRO A 127 -30.79 -14.85 -1.52
#